data_AF-A0A7S3IAD8-F1
#
_entry.id   AF-A0A7S3IAD8-F1
#
_cell.length_a   1.000
_cell.length_b   1.000
_cell.length_c   1.000
_cell.angle_alpha   90.00
_cell.angle_beta   90.00
_cell.angle_gamma   90.00
#
_symmetry.space_group_name_H-M   'P 1'
#
loop_
_entity.id
_entity.type
_entity.pdbx_description
1 polymer ?
#
loop_
_entity_poly.entity_id
_entity_poly.type
_entity_poly.pdbx_seq_one_letter_code
_entity_poly.pdbx_strand_id
1 'polypeptide(L)'
;MALSNHNAIDFNLFEPKAPTGEDKIRLSDLDYYSRKHMPPCMKTLYTALKNQHHLKHYGRLQLGLFLKGVGLTLDESLRFWKSEFTRKSDIDADKFEKQYAYNIRHSYGQEGKRNDYKPWNCAKTINLTQPGPGEYHGCPFKTFNDDTLVQ
;
A
#
# COMPACT_ATOMS: atom_id res chain seq x y z
N MET A 1 19.68 -19.35 1.02
CA MET A 1 18.27 -19.62 0.67
C MET A 1 17.63 -18.31 0.27
N ALA A 2 17.34 -18.12 -1.01
CA ALA A 2 16.76 -16.88 -1.51
C ALA A 2 15.29 -16.81 -1.08
N LEU A 3 14.98 -15.91 -0.14
CA LEU A 3 13.61 -15.62 0.30
C LEU A 3 13.04 -14.38 -0.43
N SER A 4 13.28 -14.26 -1.73
CA SER A 4 12.74 -13.13 -2.50
C SER A 4 11.42 -13.55 -3.15
N ASN A 5 10.29 -13.29 -2.48
CA ASN A 5 8.95 -13.43 -3.05
C ASN A 5 8.65 -12.33 -4.11
N HIS A 6 9.64 -11.50 -4.44
CA HIS A 6 9.49 -10.30 -5.23
C HIS A 6 9.45 -10.56 -6.75
N ASN A 7 9.89 -11.74 -7.19
CA ASN A 7 9.73 -12.20 -8.59
C ASN A 7 8.25 -12.39 -8.99
N ALA A 8 7.31 -12.33 -8.03
CA ALA A 8 5.86 -12.46 -8.27
C ALA A 8 5.16 -11.11 -8.52
N ILE A 9 5.89 -9.99 -8.57
CA ILE A 9 5.33 -8.65 -8.80
C ILE A 9 5.80 -8.14 -10.15
N ASP A 10 4.86 -7.86 -11.05
CA ASP A 10 5.16 -7.15 -12.29
C ASP A 10 5.12 -5.63 -12.06
N PHE A 11 6.27 -4.99 -12.24
CA PHE A 11 6.43 -3.54 -12.17
C PHE A 11 6.06 -2.83 -13.49
N ASN A 12 5.79 -3.56 -14.58
CA ASN A 12 5.38 -3.02 -15.89
C ASN A 12 3.87 -2.77 -15.97
N LEU A 13 3.34 -1.98 -15.04
CA LEU A 13 1.93 -1.57 -15.09
C LEU A 13 1.72 -0.55 -16.25
N PHE A 14 0.48 -0.29 -16.71
CA PHE A 14 0.15 0.68 -17.79
C PHE A 14 0.46 2.14 -17.41
N GLU A 15 1.19 2.94 -18.19
CA GLU A 15 1.53 4.33 -17.83
C GLU A 15 0.34 5.31 -17.91
N PRO A 16 -0.16 5.86 -16.80
CA PRO A 16 -1.22 6.87 -16.82
C PRO A 16 -0.66 8.27 -17.14
N LYS A 17 -1.49 9.10 -17.77
CA LYS A 17 -1.19 10.53 -18.03
C LYS A 17 -0.96 11.28 -16.70
N ALA A 18 -0.02 12.21 -16.70
CA ALA A 18 0.22 13.09 -15.56
C ALA A 18 -1.05 13.89 -15.18
N PRO A 19 -1.37 14.03 -13.89
CA PRO A 19 -2.47 14.88 -13.43
C PRO A 19 -2.26 16.32 -13.89
N THR A 20 -3.32 16.97 -14.36
CA THR A 20 -3.32 18.39 -14.76
C THR A 20 -4.20 19.17 -13.79
N GLY A 21 -3.60 20.01 -12.95
CA GLY A 21 -4.33 20.86 -11.99
C GLY A 21 -3.76 20.83 -10.57
N GLU A 22 -4.44 21.57 -9.68
CA GLU A 22 -4.19 21.92 -8.26
C GLU A 22 -3.28 21.00 -7.42
N ASP A 23 -2.64 21.59 -6.39
CA ASP A 23 -1.71 20.96 -5.42
C ASP A 23 -2.27 19.78 -4.59
N LYS A 24 -3.51 19.32 -4.84
CA LYS A 24 -4.15 18.23 -4.10
C LYS A 24 -4.10 16.91 -4.87
N ILE A 25 -3.45 15.91 -4.27
CA ILE A 25 -3.41 14.53 -4.79
C ILE A 25 -4.79 13.89 -4.66
N ARG A 26 -5.35 13.39 -5.78
CA ARG A 26 -6.63 12.67 -5.82
C ARG A 26 -6.41 11.17 -5.92
N LEU A 27 -7.45 10.40 -5.59
CA LEU A 27 -7.44 8.95 -5.76
C LEU A 27 -7.10 8.50 -7.20
N SER A 28 -7.59 9.23 -8.21
CA SER A 28 -7.32 8.97 -9.63
C SER A 28 -5.84 9.09 -10.02
N ASP A 29 -5.07 9.83 -9.23
CA ASP A 29 -3.70 10.21 -9.58
C ASP A 29 -2.67 9.24 -9.01
N LEU A 30 -3.09 8.33 -8.11
CA LEU A 30 -2.20 7.43 -7.40
C LEU A 30 -1.41 6.50 -8.33
N ASP A 31 -1.99 6.05 -9.44
CA ASP A 31 -1.30 5.19 -10.41
C ASP A 31 -0.14 5.93 -11.10
N TYR A 32 -0.23 7.25 -11.25
CA TYR A 32 0.86 8.09 -11.78
C TYR A 32 1.93 8.33 -10.71
N TYR A 33 1.51 8.77 -9.51
CA TYR A 33 2.44 9.07 -8.43
C TYR A 33 3.17 7.84 -7.91
N SER A 34 2.56 6.65 -7.95
CA SER A 34 3.19 5.40 -7.52
C SER A 34 4.44 5.05 -8.31
N ARG A 35 4.52 5.46 -9.58
CA ARG A 35 5.69 5.18 -10.43
C ARG A 35 6.76 6.24 -10.34
N LYS A 36 6.33 7.50 -10.33
CA LYS A 36 7.21 8.65 -10.55
C LYS A 36 7.72 9.26 -9.22
N HIS A 37 6.98 9.09 -8.12
CA HIS A 37 7.23 9.84 -6.88
C HIS A 37 7.27 8.98 -5.62
N MET A 38 6.60 7.82 -5.59
CA MET A 38 6.63 6.96 -4.41
C MET A 38 8.04 6.38 -4.21
N PRO A 39 8.54 6.35 -2.96
CA PRO A 39 9.82 5.69 -2.66
C PRO A 39 9.70 4.17 -2.92
N PRO A 40 10.82 3.46 -3.10
CA PRO A 40 10.82 2.04 -3.46
C PRO A 40 9.93 1.17 -2.56
N CYS A 41 9.94 1.41 -1.23
CA CYS A 41 9.10 0.65 -0.30
C CYS A 41 7.60 0.78 -0.57
N MET A 42 7.13 1.98 -0.94
CA MET A 42 5.72 2.23 -1.25
C MET A 42 5.39 1.77 -2.66
N LYS A 43 6.30 1.94 -3.62
CA LYS A 43 6.17 1.40 -4.97
C LYS A 43 6.01 -0.12 -4.95
N THR A 44 6.82 -0.84 -4.18
CA THR A 44 6.69 -2.30 -3.98
C THR A 44 5.30 -2.67 -3.45
N LEU A 45 4.85 -2.02 -2.38
CA LEU A 45 3.53 -2.31 -1.78
C LEU A 45 2.38 -2.00 -2.72
N TYR A 46 2.43 -0.86 -3.41
CA TYR A 46 1.41 -0.45 -4.37
C TYR A 46 1.34 -1.43 -5.55
N THR A 47 2.50 -1.82 -6.07
CA THR A 47 2.59 -2.77 -7.19
C THR A 47 2.13 -4.17 -6.75
N ALA A 48 2.51 -4.63 -5.56
CA ALA A 48 2.00 -5.87 -4.97
C ALA A 48 0.48 -5.86 -4.84
N LEU A 49 -0.10 -4.76 -4.36
CA LEU A 49 -1.55 -4.59 -4.25
C LEU A 49 -2.23 -4.68 -5.63
N LYS A 50 -1.67 -4.02 -6.66
CA LYS A 50 -2.23 -4.05 -8.02
C LYS A 50 -2.14 -5.43 -8.68
N ASN A 51 -1.11 -6.22 -8.38
CA ASN A 51 -0.94 -7.57 -8.90
C ASN A 51 -1.80 -8.61 -8.17
N GLN A 52 -1.92 -8.48 -6.85
CA GLN A 52 -2.50 -9.54 -6.00
C GLN A 52 -3.88 -9.19 -5.47
N HIS A 53 -4.30 -7.95 -5.65
CA HIS A 53 -5.58 -7.42 -5.15
C HIS A 53 -5.75 -7.61 -3.64
N HIS A 54 -4.63 -7.73 -2.90
CA HIS A 54 -4.61 -7.87 -1.45
C HIS A 54 -3.23 -7.54 -0.88
N LEU A 55 -3.20 -7.15 0.39
CA LEU A 55 -1.97 -7.05 1.18
C LEU A 55 -2.17 -7.66 2.56
N LYS A 56 -1.12 -8.28 3.11
CA LYS A 56 -1.10 -8.74 4.51
C LYS A 56 -1.02 -7.57 5.49
N HIS A 57 -1.17 -7.88 6.78
CA HIS A 57 -1.40 -6.90 7.85
C HIS A 57 -0.42 -5.72 7.83
N TYR A 58 0.90 -5.98 7.86
CA TYR A 58 1.89 -4.90 7.87
C TYR A 58 1.96 -4.12 6.56
N GLY A 59 1.72 -4.78 5.41
CA GLY A 59 1.63 -4.09 4.12
C GLY A 59 0.46 -3.12 4.06
N ARG A 60 -0.71 -3.52 4.61
CA ARG A 60 -1.88 -2.63 4.73
C ARG A 60 -1.60 -1.43 5.62
N LEU A 61 -0.92 -1.62 6.74
CA LEU A 61 -0.57 -0.53 7.65
C LEU A 61 0.44 0.43 7.01
N GLN A 62 1.53 -0.09 6.43
CA GLN A 62 2.57 0.72 5.83
C GLN A 62 2.04 1.57 4.67
N LEU A 63 1.34 0.95 3.73
CA LEU A 63 0.77 1.66 2.58
C LEU A 63 -0.40 2.55 2.99
N GLY A 64 -1.30 2.06 3.85
CA GLY A 64 -2.49 2.80 4.27
C GLY A 64 -2.16 4.08 5.04
N LEU A 65 -1.22 4.01 5.98
CA LEU A 65 -0.77 5.19 6.72
C LEU A 65 0.02 6.15 5.82
N PHE A 66 0.81 5.64 4.87
CA PHE A 66 1.48 6.49 3.88
C PHE A 66 0.47 7.27 3.03
N LEU A 67 -0.53 6.60 2.46
CA LEU A 67 -1.56 7.24 1.64
C LEU A 67 -2.36 8.30 2.41
N LYS A 68 -2.67 8.02 3.68
CA LYS A 68 -3.23 9.03 4.60
C LYS A 68 -2.31 10.24 4.74
N GLY A 69 -1.01 10.03 4.96
CA GLY A 69 -0.02 11.11 5.07
C GLY A 69 0.15 11.92 3.79
N VAL A 70 -0.07 11.30 2.63
CA VAL A 70 -0.08 11.96 1.31
C VAL A 70 -1.32 12.83 1.12
N GLY A 71 -2.37 12.63 1.91
CA GLY A 71 -3.56 13.47 1.94
C GLY A 71 -4.85 12.79 1.49
N LEU A 72 -4.86 11.47 1.28
CA LEU A 72 -6.11 10.76 1.01
C LEU A 72 -7.06 10.88 2.21
N THR A 73 -8.28 11.31 1.93
CA THR A 73 -9.36 11.32 2.92
C THR A 73 -9.77 9.89 3.31
N LEU A 74 -10.52 9.76 4.41
CA LEU A 74 -11.05 8.46 4.83
C LEU A 74 -11.96 7.84 3.76
N ASP A 75 -12.82 8.64 3.12
CA ASP A 75 -13.70 8.18 2.04
C ASP A 75 -12.89 7.65 0.85
N GLU A 76 -11.88 8.40 0.40
CA GLU A 76 -11.00 7.98 -0.69
C GLU A 76 -10.23 6.70 -0.34
N SER A 77 -9.74 6.59 0.90
CA SER A 77 -9.09 5.37 1.38
C SER A 77 -10.02 4.16 1.40
N LEU A 78 -11.25 4.31 1.91
CA LEU A 78 -12.24 3.22 1.89
C LEU A 78 -12.56 2.78 0.45
N ARG A 79 -12.78 3.74 -0.45
CA ARG A 79 -13.03 3.47 -1.87
C ARG A 79 -11.85 2.78 -2.53
N PHE A 80 -10.63 3.26 -2.29
CA PHE A 80 -9.39 2.67 -2.79
C PHE A 80 -9.26 1.20 -2.38
N TRP A 81 -9.24 0.93 -1.08
CA TRP A 81 -9.04 -0.42 -0.56
C TRP A 81 -10.17 -1.36 -0.97
N LYS A 82 -11.43 -0.88 -0.98
CA LYS A 82 -12.57 -1.67 -1.45
C LYS A 82 -12.41 -2.05 -2.90
N SER A 83 -12.11 -1.08 -3.77
CA SER A 83 -11.99 -1.29 -5.22
C SER A 83 -10.87 -2.25 -5.60
N GLU A 84 -9.78 -2.30 -4.83
CA GLU A 84 -8.69 -3.25 -5.05
C GLU A 84 -9.04 -4.62 -4.45
N PHE A 85 -9.51 -4.69 -3.20
CA PHE A 85 -9.74 -5.97 -2.54
C PHE A 85 -10.87 -6.78 -3.17
N THR A 86 -11.91 -6.13 -3.69
CA THR A 86 -13.02 -6.83 -4.35
C THR A 86 -12.71 -7.32 -5.76
N ARG A 87 -11.52 -7.04 -6.30
CA ARG A 87 -11.04 -7.69 -7.52
C ARG A 87 -10.62 -9.13 -7.26
N LYS A 88 -10.32 -9.46 -6.00
CA LYS A 88 -10.03 -10.83 -5.58
C LYS A 88 -11.36 -11.57 -5.39
N SER A 89 -11.54 -12.69 -6.08
CA SER A 89 -12.82 -13.41 -6.17
C SER A 89 -13.37 -13.89 -4.82
N ASP A 90 -12.52 -14.05 -3.80
CA ASP A 90 -12.92 -14.48 -2.46
C ASP A 90 -13.29 -13.32 -1.53
N ILE A 91 -13.31 -12.07 -2.00
CA ILE A 91 -13.66 -10.88 -1.21
C ILE A 91 -14.75 -10.08 -1.93
N ASP A 92 -15.98 -10.17 -1.43
CA ASP A 92 -17.07 -9.30 -1.86
C ASP A 92 -17.14 -8.00 -1.03
N ALA A 93 -18.07 -7.11 -1.41
CA ALA A 93 -18.26 -5.84 -0.71
C ALA A 93 -18.61 -6.04 0.78
N ASP A 94 -19.40 -7.05 1.11
CA ASP A 94 -19.86 -7.31 2.49
C ASP A 94 -18.72 -7.82 3.38
N LYS A 95 -17.92 -8.75 2.85
CA LYS A 95 -16.70 -9.25 3.48
C LYS A 95 -15.69 -8.12 3.65
N PHE A 96 -15.59 -7.21 2.68
CA PHE A 96 -14.76 -6.01 2.82
C PHE A 96 -15.18 -5.16 4.03
N GLU A 97 -16.47 -4.81 4.12
CA GLU A 97 -17.00 -3.98 5.20
C GLU A 97 -16.77 -4.63 6.57
N LYS A 98 -17.02 -5.94 6.69
CA LYS A 98 -16.89 -6.69 7.95
C LYS A 98 -15.44 -6.86 8.40
N GLN A 99 -14.50 -7.08 7.49
CA GLN A 99 -13.14 -7.51 7.84
C GLN A 99 -12.10 -6.38 7.77
N TYR A 100 -12.32 -5.34 6.95
CA TYR A 100 -11.27 -4.37 6.63
C TYR A 100 -11.66 -2.92 6.91
N ALA A 101 -12.92 -2.53 6.65
CA ALA A 101 -13.34 -1.13 6.76
C ALA A 101 -13.14 -0.54 8.17
N TYR A 102 -13.38 -1.35 9.22
CA TYR A 102 -13.12 -0.95 10.61
C TYR A 102 -11.67 -0.51 10.84
N ASN A 103 -10.70 -1.30 10.38
CA ASN A 103 -9.28 -1.01 10.58
C ASN A 103 -8.83 0.26 9.82
N ILE A 104 -9.45 0.52 8.67
CA ILE A 104 -9.20 1.76 7.91
C ILE A 104 -9.75 2.95 8.71
N ARG A 105 -11.00 2.91 9.18
CA ARG A 105 -11.59 3.97 10.01
C ARG A 105 -10.79 4.22 11.29
N HIS A 106 -10.32 3.16 11.94
CA HIS A 106 -9.47 3.25 13.13
C HIS A 106 -8.13 3.94 12.84
N SER A 107 -7.51 3.67 11.69
CA SER A 107 -6.25 4.32 11.28
C SER A 107 -6.40 5.84 11.07
N TYR A 108 -7.61 6.30 10.78
CA TYR A 108 -7.99 7.71 10.66
C TYR A 108 -8.53 8.33 11.96
N GLY A 109 -8.43 7.62 13.09
CA GLY A 109 -8.89 8.11 14.39
C GLY A 109 -10.42 8.22 14.51
N GLN A 110 -11.19 7.59 13.63
CA GLN A 110 -12.66 7.62 13.67
C GLN A 110 -13.27 6.51 14.55
N GLU A 111 -12.45 5.62 15.12
CA GLU A 111 -12.88 4.48 15.92
C GLU A 111 -12.02 4.36 17.20
N GLY A 112 -12.56 3.70 18.24
CA GLY A 112 -11.82 3.37 19.46
C GLY A 112 -11.30 4.60 20.23
N LYS A 113 -10.01 4.58 20.61
CA LYS A 113 -9.35 5.69 21.36
C LYS A 113 -9.15 6.97 20.53
N ARG A 114 -9.57 6.99 19.25
CA ARG A 114 -9.40 8.12 18.31
C ARG A 114 -7.95 8.56 18.14
N ASN A 115 -7.03 7.61 18.14
CA ASN A 115 -5.62 7.88 17.90
C ASN A 115 -5.37 8.18 16.42
N ASP A 116 -4.85 9.37 16.14
CA ASP A 116 -4.43 9.77 14.81
C ASP A 116 -3.05 9.17 14.47
N TYR A 117 -3.05 7.94 13.93
CA TYR A 117 -1.82 7.22 13.61
C TYR A 117 -1.03 7.93 12.51
N LYS A 118 0.23 8.29 12.82
CA LYS A 118 1.14 8.92 11.86
C LYS A 118 1.71 7.90 10.86
N PRO A 119 2.03 8.32 9.63
CA PRO A 119 2.81 7.51 8.69
C PRO A 119 4.12 7.02 9.33
N TRP A 120 4.53 5.80 8.99
CA TRP A 120 5.80 5.26 9.45
C TRP A 120 6.97 5.96 8.77
N ASN A 121 7.97 6.34 9.57
CA ASN A 121 9.24 6.86 9.04
C ASN A 121 10.18 5.72 8.63
N CYS A 122 11.28 6.05 7.96
CA CYS A 122 12.26 5.07 7.48
C CYS A 122 12.81 4.20 8.62
N ALA A 123 13.11 4.79 9.79
CA ALA A 123 13.64 4.05 10.94
C ALA A 123 12.68 2.96 11.42
N LYS A 124 11.38 3.26 11.48
CA LYS A 124 10.34 2.27 11.78
C LYS A 124 10.30 1.20 10.69
N THR A 125 10.19 1.61 9.42
CA THR A 125 10.07 0.70 8.27
C THR A 125 11.25 -0.27 8.13
N ILE A 126 12.48 0.21 8.37
CA ILE A 126 13.71 -0.59 8.34
C ILE A 126 13.73 -1.62 9.48
N ASN A 127 13.19 -1.28 10.64
CA ASN A 127 13.23 -2.11 11.85
C ASN A 127 11.95 -2.91 12.09
N LEU A 128 11.04 -2.96 11.12
CA LEU A 128 9.91 -3.88 11.15
C LEU A 128 10.39 -5.34 11.10
N THR A 129 9.53 -6.23 11.57
CA THR A 129 9.69 -7.67 11.36
C THR A 129 9.90 -7.99 9.89
N GLN A 130 10.86 -8.86 9.60
CA GLN A 130 11.18 -9.27 8.22
C GLN A 130 9.94 -9.85 7.51
N PRO A 131 9.69 -9.48 6.25
CA PRO A 131 8.57 -10.00 5.48
C PRO A 131 8.75 -11.49 5.19
N GLY A 132 7.70 -12.28 5.45
CA GLY A 132 7.63 -13.69 5.06
C GLY A 132 7.07 -13.92 3.64
N PRO A 133 6.79 -15.18 3.29
CA PRO A 133 6.11 -15.55 2.04
C PRO A 133 4.80 -14.77 1.80
N GLY A 134 4.72 -14.07 0.66
CA GLY A 134 3.58 -13.24 0.29
C GLY A 134 3.42 -11.95 1.11
N GLU A 135 4.47 -11.51 1.80
CA GLU A 135 4.53 -10.20 2.47
C GLU A 135 5.52 -9.27 1.75
N TYR A 136 5.16 -7.98 1.68
CA TYR A 136 5.88 -6.99 0.87
C TYR A 136 6.18 -5.69 1.63
N HIS A 137 5.97 -5.69 2.95
CA HIS A 137 6.29 -4.54 3.81
C HIS A 137 7.79 -4.46 4.10
N GLY A 138 8.21 -3.36 4.68
CA GLY A 138 9.61 -3.09 5.03
C GLY A 138 10.30 -2.17 4.02
N CYS A 139 11.63 -2.18 4.07
CA CYS A 139 12.50 -1.37 3.23
C CYS A 139 13.19 -2.27 2.20
N PRO A 140 12.95 -2.10 0.89
CA PRO A 140 13.59 -2.89 -0.16
C PRO A 140 15.12 -2.92 -0.04
N PHE A 141 15.76 -1.80 0.30
CA PHE A 141 17.21 -1.72 0.50
C PHE A 141 17.76 -2.59 1.65
N LYS A 142 16.88 -3.12 2.52
CA LYS A 142 17.25 -4.05 3.60
C LYS A 142 16.74 -5.47 3.34
N THR A 143 15.57 -5.60 2.71
CA THR A 143 14.88 -6.90 2.58
C THR A 143 15.14 -7.59 1.24
N PHE A 144 15.49 -6.85 0.19
CA PHE A 144 15.77 -7.41 -1.13
C PHE A 144 17.23 -7.84 -1.21
N ASN A 145 17.51 -8.84 -2.03
CA ASN A 145 18.87 -9.11 -2.48
C ASN A 145 19.22 -8.21 -3.67
N ASP A 146 20.51 -8.16 -4.03
CA ASP A 146 21.02 -7.29 -5.08
C ASP A 146 20.30 -7.51 -6.42
N ASP A 147 20.09 -8.77 -6.83
CA ASP A 147 19.40 -9.11 -8.08
C ASP A 147 17.98 -8.55 -8.18
N THR A 148 17.24 -8.57 -7.07
CA THR A 148 15.87 -8.02 -7.02
C THR A 148 15.89 -6.49 -6.96
N LEU A 149 16.93 -5.90 -6.37
CA LEU A 149 17.03 -4.44 -6.20
C LEU A 149 17.33 -3.71 -7.52
N VAL A 150 18.02 -4.38 -8.46
CA VAL A 150 18.44 -3.80 -9.74
C VAL A 150 17.41 -3.93 -10.87
N GLN A 151 16.30 -4.64 -10.64
CA GLN A 151 15.17 -4.76 -11.58
C GLN A 151 14.22 -3.57 -11.48
#